data_AF-A0A8T4UZI0-F1
#
_entry.id   AF-A0A8T4UZI0-F1
#
_cell.length_a   1.000
_cell.length_b   1.000
_cell.length_c   1.000
_cell.angle_alpha   90.00
_cell.angle_beta   90.00
_cell.angle_gamma   90.00
#
_symmetry.space_group_name_H-M   'P 1'
#
loop_
_entity.id
_entity.type
_entity.pdbx_description
1 polymer ?
#
loop_
_entity_poly.entity_id
_entity_poly.type
_entity_poly.pdbx_seq_one_letter_code
_entity_poly.pdbx_strand_id
1 'polypeptide(L)'
;MFSIWVETLIVSILFFVTYITIKILVNRHKNKKETTELPTEMTFGKPNIQEKKEEDPAMKTLKPFITKNTNEGFKPQIVKEALIKQGWPKEKIDQAFKELKL
;
A
#
# COMPACT_ATOMS: atom_id res chain seq x y z
N MET A 1 -15.47 -41.33 -8.41
CA MET A 1 -14.27 -40.49 -8.65
C MET A 1 -14.47 -39.00 -8.40
N PHE A 2 -15.70 -38.44 -8.51
CA PHE A 2 -15.94 -37.00 -8.30
C PHE A 2 -15.86 -36.52 -6.83
N SER A 3 -16.17 -37.36 -5.83
CA SER A 3 -16.17 -36.93 -4.41
C SER A 3 -14.82 -36.46 -3.88
N ILE A 4 -13.72 -37.09 -4.31
CA ILE A 4 -12.36 -36.76 -3.82
C ILE A 4 -11.97 -35.32 -4.24
N TRP A 5 -12.38 -34.89 -5.43
CA TRP A 5 -12.13 -33.54 -5.92
C TRP A 5 -12.94 -32.47 -5.17
N VAL A 6 -14.15 -32.81 -4.73
CA VAL A 6 -14.99 -31.88 -3.95
C VAL A 6 -14.46 -31.71 -2.53
N GLU A 7 -14.05 -32.81 -1.88
CA GLU A 7 -13.50 -32.77 -0.52
C GLU A 7 -12.19 -31.97 -0.47
N THR A 8 -11.30 -32.17 -1.44
CA THR A 8 -10.05 -31.40 -1.56
C THR A 8 -10.29 -29.92 -1.85
N LEU A 9 -11.31 -29.58 -2.64
CA LEU A 9 -11.72 -28.19 -2.89
C LEU A 9 -12.20 -27.52 -1.59
N ILE A 10 -13.03 -28.21 -0.80
CA ILE A 10 -13.56 -27.67 0.47
C ILE A 10 -12.42 -27.41 1.46
N VAL A 11 -11.49 -28.35 1.61
CA VAL A 11 -10.33 -28.19 2.50
C VAL A 11 -9.43 -27.04 2.03
N SER A 12 -9.21 -26.91 0.72
CA SER A 12 -8.44 -25.79 0.14
C SER A 12 -9.09 -24.43 0.41
N ILE A 13 -10.41 -24.33 0.27
CA ILE A 13 -11.16 -23.10 0.58
C ILE A 13 -11.03 -22.74 2.07
N LEU A 14 -11.17 -23.71 2.97
CA LEU A 14 -11.01 -23.47 4.43
C LEU A 14 -9.58 -23.00 4.77
N PHE A 15 -8.57 -23.58 4.13
CA PHE A 15 -7.18 -23.16 4.30
C PHE A 15 -6.94 -21.74 3.76
N PHE A 16 -7.56 -21.39 2.64
CA PHE A 16 -7.45 -20.05 2.06
C PHE A 16 -8.10 -18.98 2.93
N VAL A 17 -9.29 -19.26 3.49
CA VAL A 17 -10.00 -18.34 4.39
C VAL A 17 -9.20 -18.10 5.68
N THR A 18 -8.66 -19.16 6.28
CA THR A 18 -7.81 -19.06 7.49
C THR A 18 -6.50 -18.30 7.19
N TYR A 19 -5.87 -18.56 6.05
CA TYR A 19 -4.69 -17.81 5.59
C TYR A 19 -4.99 -16.31 5.43
N ILE A 20 -6.14 -15.96 4.83
CA ILE A 20 -6.55 -14.55 4.67
C ILE A 20 -6.74 -13.88 6.03
N THR A 21 -7.39 -14.56 6.99
CA THR A 21 -7.62 -13.97 8.33
C THR A 21 -6.31 -13.71 9.06
N ILE A 22 -5.37 -14.66 9.01
CA ILE A 22 -4.03 -14.49 9.60
C ILE A 22 -3.28 -13.35 8.93
N LYS A 23 -3.32 -13.27 7.60
CA LYS A 23 -2.66 -12.19 6.83
C LYS A 23 -3.21 -10.81 7.19
N ILE A 24 -4.53 -10.67 7.35
CA ILE A 24 -5.18 -9.43 7.78
C ILE A 24 -4.74 -9.06 9.21
N LEU A 25 -4.69 -10.04 10.12
CA LEU A 25 -4.27 -9.81 11.51
C LEU A 25 -2.81 -9.33 11.60
N VAL A 26 -1.91 -9.97 10.87
CA VAL A 26 -0.48 -9.57 10.81
C VAL A 26 -0.32 -8.18 10.19
N ASN A 27 -1.08 -7.86 9.14
CA ASN A 27 -1.04 -6.53 8.52
C ASN A 27 -1.51 -5.43 9.48
N ARG A 28 -2.50 -5.73 10.34
CA ARG A 28 -3.02 -4.78 11.34
C ARG A 28 -2.00 -4.47 12.44
N HIS A 29 -1.14 -5.44 12.80
CA HIS A 29 -0.15 -5.26 13.85
C HIS A 29 1.09 -4.44 13.40
N LYS A 30 1.34 -4.34 12.09
CA LYS A 30 2.43 -3.52 11.55
C LYS A 30 2.10 -2.01 11.54
N ASN A 31 0.83 -1.64 11.55
CA ASN A 31 0.38 -0.24 11.52
C ASN A 31 0.35 0.46 12.90
N LYS A 32 0.69 -0.22 14.01
CA LYS A 32 0.54 0.34 15.38
C LYS A 32 1.86 0.80 16.02
N LYS A 33 2.98 0.84 15.29
CA LYS A 33 4.31 1.13 15.87
C LYS A 33 4.94 2.46 15.45
N GLU A 34 4.26 3.29 14.67
CA GLU A 34 4.79 4.61 14.27
C GLU A 34 3.97 5.73 14.91
N THR A 35 4.05 5.84 16.22
CA THR A 35 3.67 7.05 16.95
C THR A 35 4.58 7.14 18.18
N THR A 36 5.21 8.31 18.34
CA THR A 36 6.07 8.71 19.48
C THR A 36 7.51 8.14 19.31
N GLU A 37 8.58 8.92 19.12
CA GLU A 37 9.02 10.11 19.87
C GLU A 37 9.92 11.04 19.03
N LEU A 38 9.69 12.33 19.17
CA LEU A 38 10.57 13.42 18.73
C LEU A 38 11.45 13.78 19.93
N PRO A 39 12.78 13.88 19.77
CA PRO A 39 13.51 14.91 20.49
C PRO A 39 14.24 15.83 19.52
N THR A 40 13.87 17.10 19.63
CA THR A 40 14.70 18.27 19.35
C THR A 40 16.11 18.04 19.93
N GLU A 41 17.17 18.29 19.15
CA GLU A 41 18.19 19.31 19.44
C GLU A 41 19.53 19.09 18.70
N MET A 42 19.81 20.06 17.81
CA MET A 42 21.11 20.61 17.36
C MET A 42 22.29 19.67 17.01
N THR A 43 22.62 19.61 15.71
CA THR A 43 24.03 19.64 15.30
C THR A 43 24.21 20.40 13.99
N PHE A 44 25.04 21.44 14.10
CA PHE A 44 25.46 22.38 13.09
C PHE A 44 26.32 21.70 12.01
N GLY A 45 25.91 21.79 10.73
CA GLY A 45 26.69 21.28 9.62
C GLY A 45 25.91 21.23 8.30
N LYS A 46 25.84 22.34 7.58
CA LYS A 46 25.40 22.38 6.17
C LYS A 46 26.43 21.60 5.33
N PRO A 47 25.99 20.76 4.38
CA PRO A 47 25.80 21.34 3.06
C PRO A 47 24.50 20.90 2.38
N ASN A 48 23.79 21.89 1.84
CA ASN A 48 23.00 21.85 0.61
C ASN A 48 22.27 20.52 0.31
N ILE A 49 21.25 20.20 1.10
CA ILE A 49 20.24 19.21 0.74
C ILE A 49 19.04 20.03 0.29
N GLN A 50 18.83 20.08 -1.03
CA GLN A 50 17.55 20.53 -1.61
C GLN A 50 16.44 19.88 -0.78
N GLU A 51 15.54 20.71 -0.24
CA GLU A 51 14.36 20.32 0.54
C GLU A 51 13.65 19.13 -0.11
N LYS A 52 14.11 17.93 0.21
CA LYS A 52 13.41 16.71 -0.07
C LYS A 52 12.35 16.70 1.01
N LYS A 53 11.23 17.37 0.71
CA LYS A 53 9.94 17.10 1.35
C LYS A 53 9.95 15.61 1.65
N GLU A 54 9.90 15.30 2.93
CA GLU A 54 10.00 13.96 3.45
C GLU A 54 8.86 13.15 2.82
N GLU A 55 9.15 12.59 1.65
CA GLU A 55 8.21 11.79 0.89
C GLU A 55 8.09 10.52 1.69
N ASP A 56 7.02 10.49 2.48
CA ASP A 56 6.44 9.33 3.10
C ASP A 56 6.78 8.09 2.24
N PRO A 57 7.48 7.08 2.76
CA PRO A 57 8.03 5.98 1.96
C PRO A 57 6.95 5.26 1.15
N ALA A 58 5.69 5.41 1.56
CA ALA A 58 4.51 4.95 0.86
C ALA A 58 4.26 5.73 -0.46
N MET A 59 4.49 7.04 -0.53
CA MET A 59 4.30 7.83 -1.78
C MET A 59 5.34 7.49 -2.85
N LYS A 60 6.56 7.11 -2.45
CA LYS A 60 7.62 6.70 -3.37
C LYS A 60 7.29 5.47 -4.20
N THR A 61 6.50 4.55 -3.65
CA THR A 61 6.03 3.34 -4.36
C THR A 61 4.70 3.56 -5.05
N LEU A 62 3.88 4.49 -4.56
CA LEU A 62 2.56 4.80 -5.13
C LEU A 62 2.63 5.52 -6.48
N LYS A 63 3.49 6.54 -6.60
CA LYS A 63 3.69 7.30 -7.85
C LYS A 63 4.08 6.41 -9.05
N PRO A 64 5.13 5.57 -8.98
CA PRO A 64 5.52 4.74 -10.12
C PRO A 64 4.45 3.69 -10.46
N PHE A 65 3.66 3.24 -9.48
CA PHE A 65 2.55 2.34 -9.74
C PHE A 65 1.43 3.02 -10.53
N ILE A 66 1.03 4.23 -10.15
CA ILE A 66 0.02 5.01 -10.88
C ILE A 66 0.49 5.31 -12.29
N THR A 67 1.73 5.77 -12.45
CA THR A 67 2.31 6.10 -13.76
C THR A 67 2.39 4.87 -14.66
N LYS A 68 2.84 3.72 -14.14
CA LYS A 68 2.93 2.48 -14.90
C LYS A 68 1.56 2.02 -15.41
N ASN A 69 0.56 1.95 -14.53
CA ASN A 69 -0.78 1.51 -14.93
C ASN A 69 -1.44 2.51 -15.90
N THR A 70 -1.24 3.81 -15.71
CA THR A 70 -1.79 4.82 -16.63
C THR A 70 -1.14 4.71 -18.02
N ASN A 71 0.17 4.45 -18.08
CA ASN A 71 0.89 4.20 -19.34
C ASN A 71 0.49 2.89 -20.02
N GLU A 72 0.09 1.87 -19.25
CA GLU A 72 -0.49 0.62 -19.78
C GLU A 72 -1.94 0.82 -20.31
N GLY A 73 -2.49 2.02 -20.22
CA GLY A 73 -3.81 2.38 -20.74
C GLY A 73 -4.96 2.16 -19.75
N PHE A 74 -4.66 1.87 -18.48
CA PHE A 74 -5.69 1.76 -17.46
C PHE A 74 -6.28 3.13 -17.11
N LYS A 75 -7.60 3.20 -16.99
CA LYS A 75 -8.30 4.42 -16.58
C LYS A 75 -7.91 4.81 -15.14
N PRO A 76 -7.73 6.11 -14.83
CA PRO A 76 -7.38 6.58 -13.49
C PRO A 76 -8.28 6.04 -12.38
N GLN A 77 -9.59 5.94 -12.64
CA GLN A 77 -10.58 5.42 -11.69
C GLN A 77 -10.34 3.95 -11.32
N ILE A 78 -10.00 3.10 -12.30
CA ILE A 78 -9.69 1.68 -12.08
C ILE A 78 -8.45 1.55 -11.19
N VAL A 79 -7.44 2.37 -11.46
CA VAL A 79 -6.19 2.41 -10.68
C VAL A 79 -6.46 2.88 -9.25
N LYS A 80 -7.29 3.92 -9.06
CA LYS A 80 -7.73 4.35 -7.71
C LYS A 80 -8.42 3.22 -6.96
N GLU A 81 -9.37 2.53 -7.58
CA GLU A 81 -10.07 1.41 -6.95
C GLU A 81 -9.14 0.26 -6.60
N ALA A 82 -8.19 -0.08 -7.47
CA ALA A 82 -7.18 -1.10 -7.21
C ALA A 82 -6.31 -0.74 -6.00
N LEU A 83 -5.89 0.52 -5.89
CA LEU A 83 -5.11 1.02 -4.75
C LEU A 83 -5.93 0.98 -3.45
N ILE A 84 -7.21 1.39 -3.49
CA ILE A 84 -8.12 1.27 -2.33
C ILE A 84 -8.27 -0.19 -1.92
N LYS A 85 -8.47 -1.11 -2.88
CA LYS A 85 -8.56 -2.56 -2.62
C LYS A 85 -7.27 -3.14 -2.05
N GLN A 86 -6.12 -2.57 -2.41
CA GLN A 86 -4.82 -2.92 -1.80
C GLN A 86 -4.63 -2.32 -0.39
N GLY A 87 -5.58 -1.53 0.10
CA GLY A 87 -5.55 -0.95 1.45
C GLY A 87 -4.85 0.40 1.51
N TRP A 88 -4.62 1.06 0.37
CA TRP A 88 -4.09 2.42 0.37
C TRP A 88 -5.16 3.43 0.80
N PRO A 89 -4.81 4.40 1.67
CA PRO A 89 -5.74 5.44 2.08
C PRO A 89 -6.09 6.33 0.90
N LYS A 90 -7.39 6.57 0.69
CA LYS A 90 -7.91 7.41 -0.40
C LYS A 90 -7.22 8.76 -0.48
N GLU A 91 -6.99 9.40 0.66
CA GLU A 91 -6.33 10.71 0.76
C GLU A 91 -4.95 10.73 0.09
N LYS A 92 -4.12 9.70 0.32
CA LYS A 92 -2.79 9.58 -0.32
C LYS A 92 -2.89 9.28 -1.80
N ILE A 93 -3.89 8.49 -2.21
CA ILE A 93 -4.15 8.20 -3.62
C ILE A 93 -4.55 9.50 -4.33
N ASP A 94 -5.53 10.23 -3.82
CA ASP A 94 -5.99 11.49 -4.40
C ASP A 94 -4.87 12.52 -4.45
N GLN A 95 -4.03 12.61 -3.41
CA GLN A 95 -2.85 13.47 -3.43
C GLN A 95 -1.86 13.07 -4.53
N ALA A 96 -1.56 11.77 -4.69
CA ALA A 96 -0.66 11.30 -5.73
C ALA A 96 -1.18 11.56 -7.15
N PHE A 97 -2.48 11.36 -7.39
CA PHE A 97 -3.12 11.72 -8.67
C PHE A 97 -3.06 13.23 -8.94
N LYS A 98 -3.31 14.05 -7.91
CA LYS A 98 -3.22 15.52 -8.01
C LYS A 98 -1.80 16.00 -8.31
N GLU A 99 -0.78 15.40 -7.70
CA GLU A 99 0.63 15.70 -7.97
C GLU A 99 1.06 15.31 -9.38
N LEU A 100 0.53 14.20 -9.90
CA LEU A 100 0.80 13.72 -11.26
C LEU A 100 -0.02 14.48 -12.34
N LYS A 101 -0.92 15.39 -11.95
CA LYS A 101 -1.84 16.11 -12.83
C LYS A 101 -2.67 15.18 -13.73
N LEU A 102 -3.09 14.03 -13.18
CA LEU A 102 -3.91 13.00 -13.83
C LEU A 102 -5.38 13.10 -13.43
#